data_AF-A0A0J0XSP0-F1
#
_entry.id   AF-A0A0J0XSP0-F1
#
_cell.length_a   1.000
_cell.length_b   1.000
_cell.length_c   1.000
_cell.angle_alpha   90.00
_cell.angle_beta   90.00
_cell.angle_gamma   90.00
#
_symmetry.space_group_name_H-M   'P 1'
#
loop_
_entity.id
_entity.type
_entity.pdbx_description
1 polymer ?
#
loop_
_entity_poly.entity_id
_entity_poly.type
_entity_poly.pdbx_seq_one_letter_code
_entity_poly.pdbx_strand_id
1 'polypeptide(L)'
;MAMWRLPLPPRVRPLRISQRVRVVGLAAVLAVTLVASVHVLSAAGTTTTASSARVASQPAFLAGFGEECRGWIPTDPTTDHLCPGASERLREVQTFLQEPVLDYGEEVYTAARRLEACALGLVECPERPLVVSLWPASEQQPTFFAEVERRAELAWHDDIHEGVELFNYVFVPTADRAKTLHLVKALRASIHQVWMGEIAAIECMQNPRCIADDYVAASVPAMVPNITEVPDTEKGPVDLWRLMVTSWHGVRPSRAQSPGHDLTRDWGVATQGGEEHWSIHPIGRWHTISPYPFPDHAWVPFTHARACDPSTFTITRKPKRLGTQIAERTVLILGDATDLENAEVDWAGVWRFLHDRGLNATFTIPSSTPLSHKWLTAFPADPEAYPELLGEADALLGIGTPHLATTPYIAMCRGTPAVFPTFRNIGSLGFPMGWERYDPSWMQHGQYYVDEPEPQGFKYPAGDMELLAYELWKALSSERSPHTPRQFGPLGLYESLEAMLHFDYEGEYNQQRSVRGGPIGLAEDLRVNCWKQGWCRKDGQLGGTR
;
A
#
# COMPACT_ATOMS: atom_id res chain seq x y z
N MET A 1 3.53 -29.82 -49.38
CA MET A 1 3.58 -28.80 -50.44
C MET A 1 2.31 -27.99 -50.39
N ALA A 2 2.40 -26.73 -49.92
CA ALA A 2 1.49 -25.59 -50.15
C ALA A 2 1.68 -24.62 -48.96
N MET A 3 2.70 -23.75 -49.02
CA MET A 3 2.84 -22.61 -48.11
C MET A 3 1.94 -21.48 -48.62
N TRP A 4 0.99 -21.03 -47.79
CA TRP A 4 0.30 -19.76 -47.99
C TRP A 4 1.11 -18.67 -47.27
N ARG A 5 1.69 -17.74 -48.04
CA ARG A 5 2.28 -16.50 -47.53
C ARG A 5 1.19 -15.43 -47.41
N LEU A 6 0.98 -14.91 -46.21
CA LEU A 6 0.15 -13.71 -45.99
C LEU A 6 0.93 -12.44 -46.39
N PRO A 7 0.24 -11.38 -46.87
CA PRO A 7 0.86 -10.14 -47.30
C PRO A 7 1.25 -9.28 -46.09
N LEU A 8 2.43 -8.63 -46.16
CA LEU A 8 2.85 -7.63 -45.19
C LEU A 8 2.01 -6.34 -45.32
N PRO A 9 1.65 -5.68 -44.22
CA PRO A 9 0.91 -4.41 -44.25
C PRO A 9 1.79 -3.26 -44.75
N PRO A 10 1.18 -2.17 -45.27
CA PRO A 10 1.91 -1.05 -45.86
C PRO A 10 2.66 -0.23 -44.81
N ARG A 11 3.88 0.21 -45.16
CA ARG A 11 4.69 1.12 -44.34
C ARG A 11 3.99 2.47 -44.19
N VAL A 12 3.59 2.80 -42.96
CA VAL A 12 3.14 4.13 -42.57
C VAL A 12 4.34 5.08 -42.55
N ARG A 13 4.26 6.21 -43.27
CA ARG A 13 5.26 7.28 -43.22
C ARG A 13 5.08 8.10 -41.94
N PRO A 14 6.15 8.49 -41.23
CA PRO A 14 6.02 9.36 -40.07
C PRO A 14 5.60 10.77 -40.46
N LEU A 15 4.62 11.31 -39.73
CA LEU A 15 4.17 12.70 -39.77
C LEU A 15 5.32 13.62 -39.33
N ARG A 16 5.71 14.56 -40.19
CA ARG A 16 6.58 15.69 -39.84
C ARG A 16 5.77 16.71 -39.05
N ILE A 17 5.93 16.73 -37.74
CA ILE A 17 5.44 17.83 -36.89
C ILE A 17 6.56 18.87 -36.77
N SER A 18 6.20 20.13 -37.03
CA SER A 18 7.11 21.28 -37.16
C SER A 18 7.80 21.64 -35.83
N GLN A 19 9.13 21.65 -35.82
CA GLN A 19 10.01 22.03 -34.69
C GLN A 19 9.97 23.51 -34.29
N ARG A 20 9.13 24.37 -34.91
CA ARG A 20 9.20 25.83 -34.70
C ARG A 20 8.43 26.37 -33.49
N VAL A 21 7.60 25.56 -32.83
CA VAL A 21 6.77 26.06 -31.71
C VAL A 21 7.43 25.86 -30.33
N ARG A 22 8.44 24.99 -30.20
CA ARG A 22 9.10 24.73 -28.89
C ARG A 22 10.18 25.74 -28.50
N VAL A 23 10.72 26.53 -29.44
CA VAL A 23 11.86 27.44 -29.15
C VAL A 23 11.41 28.78 -28.54
N VAL A 24 10.18 29.23 -28.81
CA VAL A 24 9.70 30.55 -28.32
C VAL A 24 9.19 30.49 -26.88
N GLY A 25 8.66 29.33 -26.44
CA GLY A 25 8.18 29.14 -25.06
C GLY A 25 9.31 29.02 -24.02
N LEU A 26 10.43 28.38 -24.37
CA LEU A 26 11.54 28.15 -23.43
C LEU A 26 12.37 29.42 -23.16
N ALA A 27 12.50 30.31 -24.14
CA ALA A 27 13.26 31.56 -23.99
C ALA A 27 12.54 32.58 -23.08
N ALA A 28 11.22 32.57 -23.02
CA ALA A 28 10.44 33.47 -22.17
C ALA A 28 10.52 33.09 -20.68
N VAL A 29 10.62 31.79 -20.36
CA VAL A 29 10.70 31.31 -18.96
C VAL A 29 12.10 31.53 -18.37
N LEU A 30 13.15 31.41 -19.17
CA LEU A 30 14.53 31.70 -18.76
C LEU A 30 14.81 33.21 -18.54
N ALA A 31 14.11 34.09 -19.24
CA ALA A 31 14.27 35.54 -19.06
C ALA A 31 13.66 36.04 -17.75
N VAL A 32 12.55 35.44 -17.28
CA VAL A 32 11.88 35.83 -16.03
C VAL A 32 12.64 35.35 -14.79
N THR A 33 13.32 34.21 -14.87
CA THR A 33 14.15 33.68 -13.76
C THR A 33 15.49 34.43 -13.60
N LEU A 34 16.04 35.01 -14.68
CA LEU A 34 17.32 35.74 -14.59
C LEU A 34 17.16 37.16 -14.03
N VAL A 35 16.00 37.81 -14.18
CA VAL A 35 15.76 39.16 -13.67
C VAL A 35 15.46 39.15 -12.16
N ALA A 36 14.86 38.08 -11.63
CA ALA A 36 14.62 37.93 -10.19
C ALA A 36 15.93 37.75 -9.38
N SER A 37 16.96 37.14 -9.99
CA SER A 37 18.24 36.85 -9.32
C SER A 37 19.19 38.05 -9.23
N VAL A 38 18.95 39.13 -9.98
CA VAL A 38 19.83 40.32 -10.01
C VAL A 38 19.38 41.43 -9.03
N HIS A 39 18.19 41.32 -8.43
CA HIS A 39 17.67 42.34 -7.50
C HIS A 39 17.80 42.00 -6.01
N VAL A 40 18.44 40.88 -5.65
CA VAL A 40 18.72 40.53 -4.23
C VAL A 40 20.18 40.84 -3.83
N LEU A 41 21.04 41.28 -4.76
CA LEU A 41 22.44 41.62 -4.50
C LEU A 41 22.71 43.12 -4.73
N SER A 42 22.05 44.00 -3.98
CA SER A 42 22.36 45.45 -3.98
C SER A 42 21.82 46.17 -2.74
N ALA A 43 22.14 45.70 -1.53
CA ALA A 43 21.97 46.52 -0.33
C ALA A 43 22.79 45.95 0.84
N ALA A 44 24.05 46.37 0.97
CA ALA A 44 24.72 46.60 2.26
C ALA A 44 26.20 46.97 2.01
N GLY A 45 26.46 48.25 1.82
CA GLY A 45 27.78 48.84 1.97
C GLY A 45 27.79 49.75 3.18
N THR A 46 28.43 49.33 4.27
CA THR A 46 29.04 50.25 5.23
C THR A 46 30.21 49.56 5.91
N THR A 47 31.37 50.19 5.73
CA THR A 47 32.68 49.90 6.29
C THR A 47 32.75 50.17 7.79
N THR A 48 33.27 49.20 8.56
CA THR A 48 34.06 49.49 9.77
C THR A 48 35.20 48.47 9.90
N THR A 49 36.41 48.99 9.88
CA THR A 49 37.67 48.30 10.14
C THR A 49 37.88 48.07 11.63
N ALA A 50 38.14 46.84 12.08
CA ALA A 50 39.06 46.52 13.18
C ALA A 50 39.24 44.99 13.38
N SER A 51 40.48 44.55 13.20
CA SER A 51 41.21 43.66 14.13
C SER A 51 40.65 42.28 14.52
N SER A 52 41.36 41.25 14.04
CA SER A 52 41.77 40.05 14.80
C SER A 52 40.67 39.09 15.32
N ALA A 53 40.36 38.09 14.50
CA ALA A 53 40.47 36.68 14.91
C ALA A 53 40.36 35.81 13.64
N ARG A 54 41.30 34.88 13.46
CA ARG A 54 41.09 33.73 12.56
C ARG A 54 39.97 32.89 13.16
N VAL A 55 38.73 33.17 12.77
CA VAL A 55 37.66 32.18 12.84
C VAL A 55 37.96 31.23 11.68
N ALA A 56 38.51 30.07 12.01
CA ALA A 56 38.55 28.95 11.08
C ALA A 56 37.13 28.78 10.55
N SER A 57 36.98 28.92 9.24
CA SER A 57 35.74 28.67 8.52
C SER A 57 35.21 27.31 8.94
N GLN A 58 34.16 27.27 9.76
CA GLN A 58 33.36 26.07 9.92
C GLN A 58 32.91 25.69 8.50
N PRO A 59 33.21 24.46 8.02
CA PRO A 59 32.66 24.02 6.76
C PRO A 59 31.14 24.11 6.85
N ALA A 60 30.46 24.44 5.75
CA ALA A 60 29.00 24.57 5.63
C ALA A 60 28.21 23.28 5.96
N PHE A 61 28.86 22.30 6.57
CA PHE A 61 28.41 20.98 6.98
C PHE A 61 27.49 20.98 8.21
N LEU A 62 27.38 22.09 8.94
CA LEU A 62 26.61 22.17 10.18
C LEU A 62 25.23 22.84 10.02
N ALA A 63 24.79 23.14 8.79
CA ALA A 63 23.49 23.79 8.61
C ALA A 63 22.30 22.89 9.03
N GLY A 64 22.49 21.57 9.07
CA GLY A 64 21.45 20.59 9.43
C GLY A 64 21.49 20.07 10.87
N PHE A 65 22.54 20.36 11.66
CA PHE A 65 22.61 19.94 13.06
C PHE A 65 22.45 21.13 13.99
N GLY A 66 21.75 20.94 15.11
CA GLY A 66 21.61 21.98 16.13
C GLY A 66 22.93 22.24 16.88
N GLU A 67 22.91 23.16 17.84
CA GLU A 67 24.09 23.52 18.62
C GLU A 67 24.72 22.33 19.37
N GLU A 68 23.94 21.26 19.58
CA GLU A 68 24.35 20.02 20.25
C GLU A 68 25.53 19.31 19.59
N CYS A 69 25.71 19.44 18.27
CA CYS A 69 26.81 18.79 17.54
C CYS A 69 27.99 19.71 17.25
N ARG A 70 28.07 20.86 17.93
CA ARG A 70 29.13 21.86 17.71
C ARG A 70 30.51 21.27 18.03
N GLY A 71 31.39 21.30 17.04
CA GLY A 71 32.78 20.85 17.17
C GLY A 71 32.99 19.37 16.83
N TRP A 72 31.93 18.63 16.51
CA TRP A 72 32.05 17.31 15.91
C TRP A 72 32.68 17.40 14.52
N ILE A 73 33.66 16.53 14.25
CA ILE A 73 34.34 16.41 12.97
C ILE A 73 34.08 14.97 12.48
N PRO A 74 33.24 14.77 11.44
CA PRO A 74 32.83 13.43 10.99
C PRO A 74 33.98 12.46 10.65
N THR A 75 35.12 13.01 10.22
CA THR A 75 36.32 12.22 9.87
C THR A 75 37.23 11.91 11.06
N ASP A 76 36.97 12.46 12.24
CA ASP A 76 37.78 12.26 13.46
C ASP A 76 36.94 11.59 14.56
N PRO A 77 37.09 10.26 14.75
CA PRO A 77 36.34 9.50 15.75
C PRO A 77 36.53 10.00 17.19
N THR A 78 37.61 10.73 17.49
CA THR A 78 37.83 11.27 18.84
C THR A 78 36.80 12.34 19.21
N THR A 79 36.11 12.90 18.21
CA THR A 79 35.07 13.91 18.37
C THR A 79 33.65 13.33 18.40
N ASP A 80 33.47 12.01 18.19
CA ASP A 80 32.15 11.37 18.05
C ASP A 80 31.23 11.57 19.28
N HIS A 81 31.82 11.67 20.49
CA HIS A 81 31.10 11.97 21.73
C HIS A 81 30.39 13.33 21.74
N LEU A 82 30.76 14.24 20.83
CA LEU A 82 30.12 15.55 20.66
C LEU A 82 28.82 15.47 19.85
N CYS A 83 28.57 14.37 19.13
CA CYS A 83 27.34 14.17 18.36
C CYS A 83 27.01 12.67 18.30
N PRO A 84 26.74 12.02 19.45
CA PRO A 84 26.75 10.56 19.56
C PRO A 84 25.81 9.88 18.57
N GLY A 85 24.54 10.33 18.46
CA GLY A 85 23.57 9.71 17.55
C GLY A 85 23.96 9.82 16.07
N ALA A 86 24.39 10.99 15.59
CA ALA A 86 24.80 11.15 14.19
C ALA A 86 26.11 10.41 13.88
N SER A 87 27.05 10.43 14.82
CA SER A 87 28.31 9.70 14.68
C SER A 87 28.11 8.19 14.62
N GLU A 88 27.27 7.62 15.49
CA GLU A 88 26.94 6.18 15.48
C GLU A 88 26.35 5.77 14.12
N ARG A 89 25.32 6.49 13.65
CA ARG A 89 24.72 6.25 12.32
C ARG A 89 25.73 6.36 11.19
N LEU A 90 26.62 7.37 11.23
CA LEU A 90 27.66 7.54 10.22
C LEU A 90 28.61 6.34 10.19
N ARG A 91 29.05 5.85 11.35
CA ARG A 91 29.95 4.69 11.43
C ARG A 91 29.27 3.43 10.93
N GLU A 92 28.03 3.17 11.34
CA GLU A 92 27.22 2.04 10.84
C GLU A 92 27.13 2.04 9.31
N VAL A 93 26.75 3.18 8.71
CA VAL A 93 26.62 3.32 7.26
C VAL A 93 27.97 3.14 6.55
N GLN A 94 29.05 3.73 7.07
CA GLN A 94 30.38 3.60 6.47
C GLN A 94 30.90 2.16 6.53
N THR A 95 30.64 1.44 7.63
CA THR A 95 30.95 0.02 7.75
C THR A 95 30.13 -0.78 6.74
N PHE A 96 28.81 -0.58 6.68
CA PHE A 96 27.93 -1.26 5.72
C PHE A 96 28.37 -1.04 4.26
N LEU A 97 28.73 0.19 3.87
CA LEU A 97 29.20 0.51 2.52
C LEU A 97 30.55 -0.13 2.15
N GLN A 98 31.33 -0.55 3.14
CA GLN A 98 32.62 -1.23 2.95
C GLN A 98 32.50 -2.76 2.99
N GLU A 99 31.36 -3.30 3.42
CA GLU A 99 31.16 -4.74 3.54
C GLU A 99 30.98 -5.41 2.17
N PRO A 100 31.81 -6.40 1.81
CA PRO A 100 31.69 -7.12 0.54
C PRO A 100 30.64 -8.25 0.59
N VAL A 101 29.80 -8.29 1.63
CA VAL A 101 29.23 -9.56 2.13
C VAL A 101 27.98 -9.99 1.37
N LEU A 102 27.19 -9.06 0.81
CA LEU A 102 25.92 -9.38 0.15
C LEU A 102 25.65 -8.47 -1.06
N ASP A 103 25.16 -9.08 -2.15
CA ASP A 103 24.64 -8.35 -3.30
C ASP A 103 23.23 -7.83 -2.98
N TYR A 104 23.16 -6.60 -2.47
CA TYR A 104 21.92 -5.93 -2.10
C TYR A 104 21.20 -5.24 -3.27
N GLY A 105 21.85 -5.09 -4.43
CA GLY A 105 21.37 -4.24 -5.52
C GLY A 105 21.63 -2.74 -5.30
N GLU A 106 21.55 -1.97 -6.37
CA GLU A 106 21.91 -0.54 -6.42
C GLU A 106 21.02 0.35 -5.54
N GLU A 107 19.74 0.01 -5.39
CA GLU A 107 18.76 0.76 -4.61
C GLU A 107 19.16 0.85 -3.13
N VAL A 108 19.60 -0.26 -2.53
CA VAL A 108 20.03 -0.32 -1.13
C VAL A 108 21.30 0.51 -0.90
N TYR A 109 22.26 0.47 -1.84
CA TYR A 109 23.47 1.29 -1.75
C TYR A 109 23.17 2.78 -1.95
N THR A 110 22.19 3.12 -2.79
CA THR A 110 21.71 4.49 -2.97
C THR A 110 21.07 5.00 -1.68
N ALA A 111 20.21 4.19 -1.06
CA ALA A 111 19.62 4.47 0.24
C ALA A 111 20.69 4.65 1.33
N ALA A 112 21.69 3.75 1.39
CA ALA A 112 22.79 3.87 2.35
C ALA A 112 23.60 5.17 2.18
N ARG A 113 23.86 5.62 0.94
CA ARG A 113 24.49 6.93 0.69
C ARG A 113 23.61 8.09 1.11
N ARG A 114 22.28 7.99 0.96
CA ARG A 114 21.35 9.00 1.48
C ARG A 114 21.38 9.04 3.01
N LEU A 115 21.45 7.88 3.68
CA LEU A 115 21.64 7.80 5.14
C LEU A 115 22.97 8.41 5.59
N GLU A 116 24.06 8.19 4.84
CA GLU A 116 25.33 8.87 5.08
C GLU A 116 25.15 10.39 5.02
N ALA A 117 24.48 10.89 3.99
CA ALA A 117 24.20 12.33 3.84
C ALA A 117 23.31 12.88 4.98
N CYS A 118 22.33 12.10 5.47
CA CYS A 118 21.53 12.42 6.65
C CYS A 118 22.41 12.52 7.91
N ALA A 119 23.25 11.50 8.16
CA ALA A 119 24.15 11.46 9.31
C ALA A 119 25.23 12.55 9.26
N LEU A 120 25.48 13.13 8.08
CA LEU A 120 26.37 14.26 7.86
C LEU A 120 25.64 15.62 7.84
N GLY A 121 24.32 15.65 7.97
CA GLY A 121 23.52 16.89 8.00
C GLY A 121 23.50 17.63 6.66
N LEU A 122 23.83 16.92 5.57
CA LEU A 122 23.81 17.43 4.20
C LEU A 122 22.40 17.40 3.61
N VAL A 123 21.57 16.50 4.13
CA VAL A 123 20.15 16.36 3.82
C VAL A 123 19.41 16.34 5.16
N GLU A 124 18.31 17.09 5.23
CA GLU A 124 17.44 17.07 6.40
C GLU A 124 16.71 15.72 6.46
N CYS A 125 16.82 15.02 7.58
CA CYS A 125 16.20 13.73 7.80
C CYS A 125 15.76 13.60 9.26
N PRO A 126 14.73 12.78 9.56
CA PRO A 126 14.42 12.36 10.92
C PRO A 126 15.63 11.70 11.61
N GLU A 127 15.65 11.67 12.94
CA GLU A 127 16.76 11.07 13.71
C GLU A 127 17.03 9.62 13.30
N ARG A 128 15.95 8.85 13.11
CA ARG A 128 15.98 7.48 12.61
C ARG A 128 15.22 7.50 11.28
N PRO A 129 15.89 7.66 10.13
CA PRO A 129 15.21 7.91 8.87
C PRO A 129 14.93 6.63 8.07
N LEU A 130 15.47 5.46 8.44
CA LEU A 130 15.41 4.26 7.61
C LEU A 130 14.13 3.43 7.86
N VAL A 131 13.29 3.28 6.85
CA VAL A 131 12.20 2.30 6.80
C VAL A 131 12.60 1.14 5.91
N VAL A 132 12.60 -0.09 6.44
CA VAL A 132 12.93 -1.30 5.67
C VAL A 132 11.66 -2.11 5.45
N SER A 133 11.28 -2.35 4.20
CA SER A 133 10.10 -3.16 3.88
C SER A 133 10.50 -4.53 3.32
N LEU A 134 10.04 -5.60 3.95
CA LEU A 134 10.02 -6.96 3.40
C LEU A 134 8.67 -7.25 2.71
N TRP A 135 7.82 -6.26 2.52
CA TRP A 135 6.56 -6.39 1.78
C TRP A 135 6.60 -5.54 0.50
N PRO A 136 6.04 -6.03 -0.63
CA PRO A 136 5.49 -7.36 -0.86
C PRO A 136 6.58 -8.35 -1.34
N ALA A 137 7.34 -8.94 -0.41
CA ALA A 137 8.28 -10.00 -0.76
C ALA A 137 7.55 -11.34 -0.92
N SER A 138 7.21 -11.65 -2.17
CA SER A 138 7.18 -13.03 -2.69
C SER A 138 6.24 -14.05 -2.01
N GLU A 139 4.93 -13.84 -2.04
CA GLU A 139 4.02 -15.00 -2.13
C GLU A 139 3.82 -15.33 -3.61
N GLN A 140 4.56 -16.33 -4.09
CA GLN A 140 4.44 -16.90 -5.43
C GLN A 140 3.12 -17.69 -5.53
N GLN A 141 1.99 -17.02 -5.59
CA GLN A 141 0.76 -17.68 -6.03
C GLN A 141 0.54 -17.42 -7.53
N PRO A 142 0.65 -18.45 -8.39
CA PRO A 142 0.59 -18.29 -9.85
C PRO A 142 -0.84 -18.20 -10.41
N THR A 143 -1.81 -17.71 -9.64
CA THR A 143 -3.19 -17.52 -10.12
C THR A 143 -3.37 -16.10 -10.66
N PHE A 144 -4.26 -15.92 -11.66
CA PHE A 144 -4.56 -14.61 -12.23
C PHE A 144 -5.05 -13.61 -11.16
N PHE A 145 -5.86 -14.07 -10.19
CA PHE A 145 -6.29 -13.24 -9.07
C PHE A 145 -5.16 -12.89 -8.11
N ALA A 146 -4.26 -13.83 -7.81
CA ALA A 146 -3.06 -13.50 -7.05
C ALA A 146 -2.21 -12.46 -7.79
N GLU A 147 -2.20 -12.46 -9.13
CA GLU A 147 -1.51 -11.42 -9.89
C GLU A 147 -2.21 -10.06 -9.84
N VAL A 148 -3.55 -10.00 -9.87
CA VAL A 148 -4.32 -8.74 -9.74
C VAL A 148 -4.24 -8.18 -8.32
N GLU A 149 -4.43 -9.03 -7.30
CA GLU A 149 -4.27 -8.66 -5.88
C GLU A 149 -2.84 -8.20 -5.60
N ARG A 150 -1.83 -8.95 -6.05
CA ARG A 150 -0.42 -8.55 -5.96
C ARG A 150 -0.16 -7.21 -6.64
N ARG A 151 -0.80 -6.93 -7.78
CA ARG A 151 -0.66 -5.62 -8.45
C ARG A 151 -1.31 -4.49 -7.64
N ALA A 152 -2.44 -4.74 -6.99
CA ALA A 152 -3.07 -3.75 -6.11
C ALA A 152 -2.21 -3.49 -4.87
N GLU A 153 -1.65 -4.54 -4.27
CA GLU A 153 -0.67 -4.45 -3.18
C GLU A 153 0.61 -3.71 -3.61
N LEU A 154 1.17 -4.03 -4.78
CA LEU A 154 2.33 -3.32 -5.33
C LEU A 154 2.04 -1.84 -5.61
N ALA A 155 0.88 -1.52 -6.19
CA ALA A 155 0.51 -0.13 -6.44
C ALA A 155 0.38 0.65 -5.13
N TRP A 156 -0.19 0.04 -4.09
CA TRP A 156 -0.26 0.63 -2.76
C TRP A 156 1.13 0.81 -2.14
N HIS A 157 2.02 -0.18 -2.31
CA HIS A 157 3.41 -0.10 -1.86
C HIS A 157 4.17 1.06 -2.52
N ASP A 158 4.03 1.23 -3.84
CA ASP A 158 4.63 2.32 -4.60
C ASP A 158 4.15 3.68 -4.10
N ASP A 159 2.83 3.84 -3.89
CA ASP A 159 2.25 5.07 -3.34
C ASP A 159 2.82 5.40 -1.95
N ILE A 160 2.99 4.39 -1.11
CA ILE A 160 3.57 4.56 0.23
C ILE A 160 5.05 4.93 0.13
N HIS A 161 5.82 4.27 -0.73
CA HIS A 161 7.24 4.58 -0.93
C HIS A 161 7.41 6.05 -1.30
N GLU A 162 6.65 6.55 -2.29
CA GLU A 162 6.67 7.96 -2.68
C GLU A 162 6.33 8.87 -1.48
N GLY A 163 5.28 8.53 -0.72
CA GLY A 163 4.88 9.28 0.46
C GLY A 163 5.94 9.30 1.58
N VAL A 164 6.59 8.18 1.87
CA VAL A 164 7.64 8.08 2.91
C VAL A 164 8.84 8.96 2.55
N GLU A 165 9.25 8.98 1.27
CA GLU A 165 10.36 9.81 0.83
C GLU A 165 10.06 11.32 0.88
N LEU A 166 8.80 11.72 0.70
CA LEU A 166 8.35 13.11 0.86
C LEU A 166 8.51 13.63 2.29
N PHE A 167 8.44 12.75 3.29
CA PHE A 167 8.71 13.07 4.69
C PHE A 167 10.19 12.93 5.08
N ASN A 168 11.09 12.92 4.09
CA ASN A 168 12.53 12.82 4.26
C ASN A 168 13.04 11.53 4.92
N TYR A 169 12.20 10.49 4.98
CA TYR A 169 12.66 9.14 5.32
C TYR A 169 13.36 8.50 4.12
N VAL A 170 14.11 7.45 4.40
CA VAL A 170 14.77 6.58 3.42
C VAL A 170 14.03 5.25 3.43
N PHE A 171 13.41 4.90 2.32
CA PHE A 171 12.66 3.66 2.19
C PHE A 171 13.47 2.62 1.41
N VAL A 172 13.59 1.42 1.96
CA VAL A 172 14.33 0.31 1.33
C VAL A 172 13.43 -0.91 1.21
N PRO A 173 12.93 -1.22 0.01
CA PRO A 173 12.27 -2.50 -0.24
C PRO A 173 13.32 -3.61 -0.30
N THR A 174 12.98 -4.76 0.28
CA THR A 174 13.80 -5.96 0.33
C THR A 174 12.93 -7.15 -0.02
N ALA A 175 13.45 -8.06 -0.85
CA ALA A 175 12.74 -9.30 -1.21
C ALA A 175 13.26 -10.53 -0.45
N ASP A 176 14.39 -10.39 0.26
CA ASP A 176 15.09 -11.49 0.92
C ASP A 176 15.20 -11.20 2.41
N ARG A 177 14.58 -12.05 3.22
CA ARG A 177 14.53 -11.90 4.68
C ARG A 177 15.92 -11.89 5.33
N ALA A 178 16.86 -12.71 4.86
CA ALA A 178 18.20 -12.74 5.44
C ALA A 178 18.93 -11.44 5.16
N LYS A 179 18.78 -10.88 3.95
CA LYS A 179 19.29 -9.54 3.61
C LYS A 179 18.60 -8.46 4.44
N THR A 180 17.28 -8.53 4.66
CA THR A 180 16.54 -7.61 5.52
C THR A 180 17.10 -7.59 6.94
N LEU A 181 17.27 -8.77 7.55
CA LEU A 181 17.75 -8.85 8.94
C LEU A 181 19.21 -8.42 9.05
N HIS A 182 20.04 -8.73 8.07
CA HIS A 182 21.41 -8.20 8.02
C HIS A 182 21.40 -6.67 7.92
N LEU A 183 20.58 -6.08 7.04
CA LEU A 183 20.45 -4.63 6.89
C LEU A 183 20.01 -3.97 8.19
N VAL A 184 18.97 -4.52 8.85
CA VAL A 184 18.48 -4.05 10.15
C VAL A 184 19.55 -4.13 11.23
N LYS A 185 20.37 -5.19 11.22
CA LYS A 185 21.50 -5.34 12.15
C LYS A 185 22.62 -4.33 11.88
N ALA A 186 22.96 -4.12 10.61
CA ALA A 186 24.07 -3.27 10.20
C ALA A 186 23.78 -1.77 10.37
N LEU A 187 22.51 -1.36 10.25
CA LEU A 187 22.08 0.04 10.29
C LEU A 187 21.12 0.34 11.45
N ARG A 188 21.29 -0.36 12.58
CA ARG A 188 20.33 -0.38 13.70
C ARG A 188 20.03 1.03 14.25
N ALA A 189 21.03 1.91 14.36
CA ALA A 189 20.84 3.28 14.84
C ALA A 189 20.02 4.16 13.88
N SER A 190 19.90 3.76 12.60
CA SER A 190 19.12 4.48 11.59
C SER A 190 17.69 3.96 11.43
N ILE A 191 17.37 2.74 11.88
CA ILE A 191 16.06 2.11 11.67
C ILE A 191 14.96 2.88 12.40
N HIS A 192 13.99 3.37 11.63
CA HIS A 192 12.71 3.85 12.12
C HIS A 192 11.74 2.70 12.34
N GLN A 193 11.48 1.93 11.28
CA GLN A 193 10.48 0.87 11.23
C GLN A 193 10.96 -0.26 10.31
N VAL A 194 10.51 -1.47 10.60
CA VAL A 194 10.72 -2.68 9.78
C VAL A 194 9.35 -3.24 9.43
N TRP A 195 8.99 -3.20 8.16
CA TRP A 195 7.67 -3.60 7.68
C TRP A 195 7.73 -5.02 7.14
N MET A 196 6.84 -5.88 7.62
CA MET A 196 6.76 -7.27 7.20
C MET A 196 5.31 -7.66 6.93
N GLY A 197 5.08 -8.50 5.92
CA GLY A 197 3.78 -9.15 5.72
C GLY A 197 3.38 -9.98 6.94
N GLU A 198 2.08 -10.27 7.07
CA GLU A 198 1.47 -10.90 8.24
C GLU A 198 2.23 -12.14 8.73
N ILE A 199 2.45 -13.12 7.84
CA ILE A 199 3.13 -14.38 8.17
C ILE A 199 4.58 -14.12 8.61
N ALA A 200 5.31 -13.28 7.86
CA ALA A 200 6.71 -12.97 8.16
C ALA A 200 6.85 -12.25 9.51
N ALA A 201 5.94 -11.32 9.83
CA ALA A 201 5.91 -10.63 11.11
C ALA A 201 5.62 -11.59 12.27
N ILE A 202 4.64 -12.48 12.12
CA ILE A 202 4.27 -13.48 13.14
C ILE A 202 5.42 -14.45 13.39
N GLU A 203 6.09 -14.93 12.34
CA GLU A 203 7.29 -15.75 12.47
C GLU A 203 8.43 -14.99 13.16
N CYS A 204 8.59 -13.69 12.86
CA CYS A 204 9.61 -12.85 13.49
C CYS A 204 9.36 -12.70 14.99
N MET A 205 8.13 -12.36 15.39
CA MET A 205 7.76 -12.20 16.80
C MET A 205 7.92 -13.47 17.64
N GLN A 206 7.91 -14.63 17.00
CA GLN A 206 8.07 -15.93 17.66
C GLN A 206 9.50 -16.48 17.58
N ASN A 207 10.45 -15.70 17.08
CA ASN A 207 11.82 -16.16 16.88
C ASN A 207 12.82 -15.22 17.55
N PRO A 208 13.59 -15.68 18.55
CA PRO A 208 14.61 -14.86 19.21
C PRO A 208 15.80 -14.49 18.30
N ARG A 209 15.93 -15.12 17.11
CA ARG A 209 16.83 -14.69 16.04
C ARG A 209 16.29 -13.52 15.22
N CYS A 210 15.05 -13.09 15.46
CA CYS A 210 14.45 -11.89 14.87
C CYS A 210 14.19 -10.83 15.94
N ILE A 211 13.44 -11.17 17.00
CA ILE A 211 13.18 -10.30 18.17
C ILE A 211 13.81 -10.92 19.41
N ALA A 212 14.90 -10.34 19.92
CA ALA A 212 15.60 -10.92 21.06
C ALA A 212 14.99 -10.51 22.42
N ASP A 213 14.81 -9.22 22.66
CA ASP A 213 14.55 -8.67 24.01
C ASP A 213 13.13 -8.93 24.53
N ASP A 214 12.15 -9.03 23.61
CA ASP A 214 10.74 -9.27 23.93
C ASP A 214 10.25 -10.67 23.53
N TYR A 215 11.17 -11.58 23.21
CA TYR A 215 10.79 -12.95 22.91
C TYR A 215 10.13 -13.62 24.11
N VAL A 216 8.90 -14.12 23.90
CA VAL A 216 8.17 -14.94 24.88
C VAL A 216 7.91 -16.31 24.27
N ALA A 217 8.58 -17.32 24.82
CA ALA A 217 8.42 -18.71 24.40
C ALA A 217 6.97 -19.20 24.60
N ALA A 218 6.51 -20.06 23.69
CA ALA A 218 5.20 -20.72 23.83
C ALA A 218 5.15 -21.56 25.11
N SER A 219 3.99 -21.60 25.77
CA SER A 219 3.74 -22.40 26.98
C SER A 219 3.72 -23.91 26.69
N VAL A 220 3.44 -24.30 25.44
CA VAL A 220 3.26 -25.70 25.02
C VAL A 220 4.64 -26.32 24.67
N PRO A 221 5.20 -27.24 25.48
CA PRO A 221 6.59 -27.71 25.31
C PRO A 221 6.88 -28.39 23.98
N ALA A 222 5.88 -29.06 23.37
CA ALA A 222 6.00 -29.67 22.05
C ALA A 222 6.07 -28.65 20.88
N MET A 223 5.79 -27.38 21.20
CA MET A 223 5.77 -26.23 20.29
C MET A 223 6.74 -25.14 20.74
N VAL A 224 7.52 -25.36 21.80
CA VAL A 224 8.73 -24.58 22.07
C VAL A 224 9.73 -25.09 21.05
N PRO A 225 9.99 -24.37 19.96
CA PRO A 225 11.09 -24.76 19.11
C PRO A 225 12.36 -24.77 19.98
N ASN A 226 13.35 -25.60 19.64
CA ASN A 226 14.56 -25.81 20.44
C ASN A 226 15.49 -24.57 20.38
N ILE A 227 14.95 -23.40 20.74
CA ILE A 227 15.46 -22.04 20.53
C ILE A 227 15.46 -21.26 21.86
N THR A 228 15.12 -21.87 23.00
CA THR A 228 15.21 -21.16 24.29
C THR A 228 16.64 -20.74 24.63
N GLU A 229 17.65 -21.31 23.97
CA GLU A 229 19.06 -20.91 24.06
C GLU A 229 19.61 -20.56 22.67
N VAL A 230 19.46 -19.28 22.27
CA VAL A 230 20.14 -18.72 21.09
C VAL A 230 21.40 -18.01 21.54
N PRO A 231 22.57 -18.31 20.96
CA PRO A 231 23.80 -17.57 21.24
C PRO A 231 23.59 -16.07 21.01
N ASP A 232 24.22 -15.21 21.81
CA ASP A 232 24.09 -13.75 21.67
C ASP A 232 24.43 -13.26 20.25
N THR A 233 25.32 -13.95 19.54
CA THR A 233 25.70 -13.66 18.15
C THR A 233 24.57 -13.88 17.14
N GLU A 234 23.62 -14.74 17.47
CA GLU A 234 22.46 -15.11 16.65
C GLU A 234 21.16 -14.40 17.10
N LYS A 235 21.19 -13.64 18.20
CA LYS A 235 20.04 -12.86 18.65
C LYS A 235 19.63 -11.84 17.59
N GLY A 236 18.33 -11.71 17.43
CA GLY A 236 17.74 -10.92 16.37
C GLY A 236 17.87 -9.41 16.58
N PRO A 237 18.01 -8.65 15.48
CA PRO A 237 18.27 -7.21 15.54
C PRO A 237 17.00 -6.35 15.58
N VAL A 238 15.81 -6.94 15.47
CA VAL A 238 14.56 -6.20 15.37
C VAL A 238 14.01 -5.92 16.77
N ASP A 239 13.87 -4.64 17.10
CA ASP A 239 13.14 -4.23 18.29
C ASP A 239 11.65 -4.36 18.02
N LEU A 240 10.90 -4.96 18.96
CA LEU A 240 9.48 -5.27 18.76
C LEU A 240 8.64 -4.03 18.39
N TRP A 241 8.93 -2.89 19.01
CA TRP A 241 8.21 -1.63 18.75
C TRP A 241 8.52 -0.99 17.40
N ARG A 242 9.56 -1.46 16.69
CA ARG A 242 9.86 -1.04 15.31
C ARG A 242 9.23 -1.97 14.27
N LEU A 243 8.74 -3.14 14.68
CA LEU A 243 8.13 -4.09 13.77
C LEU A 243 6.71 -3.62 13.42
N MET A 244 6.48 -3.43 12.13
CA MET A 244 5.17 -3.12 11.57
C MET A 244 4.68 -4.30 10.75
N VAL A 245 3.41 -4.63 10.91
CA VAL A 245 2.72 -5.65 10.13
C VAL A 245 2.03 -4.96 8.97
N THR A 246 2.31 -5.34 7.73
CA THR A 246 1.56 -4.87 6.56
C THR A 246 0.51 -5.90 6.17
N SER A 247 -0.76 -5.50 6.13
CA SER A 247 -1.88 -6.38 5.79
C SER A 247 -2.90 -5.67 4.89
N TRP A 248 -3.11 -6.20 3.68
CA TRP A 248 -4.13 -5.72 2.75
C TRP A 248 -5.55 -5.89 3.33
N HIS A 249 -5.80 -7.03 3.95
CA HIS A 249 -7.12 -7.41 4.46
C HIS A 249 -7.35 -7.08 5.93
N GLY A 250 -6.35 -6.47 6.58
CA GLY A 250 -6.33 -6.21 8.00
C GLY A 250 -6.37 -7.48 8.84
N VAL A 251 -6.38 -7.29 10.15
CA VAL A 251 -6.40 -8.34 11.15
C VAL A 251 -7.74 -8.34 11.86
N ARG A 252 -8.46 -9.46 11.76
CA ARG A 252 -9.81 -9.58 12.32
C ARG A 252 -9.79 -10.31 13.67
N PRO A 253 -10.62 -9.91 14.64
CA PRO A 253 -10.78 -10.61 15.90
C PRO A 253 -11.46 -11.96 15.69
N SER A 254 -11.16 -12.92 16.56
CA SER A 254 -11.62 -14.31 16.39
C SER A 254 -13.14 -14.46 16.29
N ARG A 255 -13.94 -13.60 16.95
CA ARG A 255 -15.42 -13.66 16.83
C ARG A 255 -15.97 -13.23 15.47
N ALA A 256 -15.17 -12.56 14.64
CA ALA A 256 -15.54 -12.12 13.30
C ALA A 256 -15.43 -13.26 12.25
N GLN A 257 -15.22 -14.50 12.70
CA GLN A 257 -15.20 -15.70 11.88
C GLN A 257 -16.54 -15.93 11.18
N SER A 258 -16.49 -16.14 9.86
CA SER A 258 -17.60 -16.70 9.09
C SER A 258 -17.18 -18.06 8.49
N PRO A 259 -18.10 -19.02 8.27
CA PRO A 259 -17.78 -20.30 7.63
C PRO A 259 -17.24 -20.09 6.20
N GLY A 260 -16.10 -20.70 5.86
CA GLY A 260 -15.46 -20.60 4.54
C GLY A 260 -14.28 -19.63 4.46
N HIS A 261 -13.96 -18.95 5.57
CA HIS A 261 -12.74 -18.16 5.67
C HIS A 261 -11.49 -19.04 5.82
N ASP A 262 -10.44 -18.65 5.11
CA ASP A 262 -9.13 -19.25 5.28
C ASP A 262 -8.59 -18.87 6.66
N LEU A 263 -8.38 -19.89 7.50
CA LEU A 263 -7.82 -19.79 8.85
C LEU A 263 -6.41 -19.16 8.86
N THR A 264 -5.84 -18.87 7.68
CA THR A 264 -4.60 -18.10 7.45
C THR A 264 -4.67 -16.62 7.79
N ARG A 265 -5.87 -16.03 7.94
CA ARG A 265 -6.07 -14.58 8.09
C ARG A 265 -6.72 -14.16 9.41
N ASP A 266 -6.93 -15.11 10.32
CA ASP A 266 -7.68 -14.94 11.56
C ASP A 266 -6.77 -14.78 12.77
N TRP A 267 -6.35 -13.55 13.06
CA TRP A 267 -5.27 -13.31 14.01
C TRP A 267 -5.53 -12.27 15.11
N GLY A 268 -6.74 -11.72 15.22
CA GLY A 268 -7.01 -10.72 16.24
C GLY A 268 -6.98 -11.32 17.65
N VAL A 269 -6.22 -10.67 18.53
CA VAL A 269 -5.96 -11.12 19.89
C VAL A 269 -7.16 -10.86 20.81
N ALA A 270 -7.61 -11.88 21.54
CA ALA A 270 -8.38 -11.66 22.76
C ALA A 270 -7.43 -11.23 23.89
N THR A 271 -7.60 -10.02 24.43
CA THR A 271 -6.84 -9.59 25.62
C THR A 271 -7.25 -10.38 26.85
N GLN A 272 -6.41 -10.34 27.90
CA GLN A 272 -6.71 -10.96 29.20
C GLN A 272 -8.00 -10.45 29.86
N GLY A 273 -8.60 -9.35 29.37
CA GLY A 273 -9.92 -8.85 29.78
C GLY A 273 -11.10 -9.32 28.93
N GLY A 274 -10.86 -10.14 27.90
CA GLY A 274 -11.90 -10.57 26.94
C GLY A 274 -12.22 -9.53 25.85
N GLU A 275 -11.52 -8.39 25.82
CA GLU A 275 -11.62 -7.43 24.71
C GLU A 275 -10.77 -7.93 23.54
N GLU A 276 -11.38 -8.12 22.38
CA GLU A 276 -10.66 -8.52 21.17
C GLU A 276 -10.18 -7.30 20.39
N HIS A 277 -8.89 -7.27 20.04
CA HIS A 277 -8.29 -6.23 19.21
C HIS A 277 -8.12 -6.68 17.76
N TRP A 278 -8.26 -5.71 16.86
CA TRP A 278 -7.98 -5.84 15.45
C TRP A 278 -6.48 -5.68 15.18
N SER A 279 -5.65 -6.43 15.87
CA SER A 279 -4.19 -6.38 15.68
C SER A 279 -3.57 -7.71 16.07
N ILE A 280 -2.59 -8.15 15.29
CA ILE A 280 -1.71 -9.28 15.66
C ILE A 280 -0.54 -8.82 16.52
N HIS A 281 -0.26 -7.53 16.51
CA HIS A 281 0.91 -6.99 17.16
C HIS A 281 0.66 -6.89 18.67
N PRO A 282 1.51 -7.48 19.52
CA PRO A 282 1.23 -7.59 20.95
C PRO A 282 1.32 -6.27 21.71
N ILE A 283 1.89 -5.22 21.10
CA ILE A 283 1.95 -3.87 21.67
C ILE A 283 0.61 -3.15 21.50
N GLY A 284 0.00 -3.21 20.32
CA GLY A 284 -1.22 -2.44 20.09
C GLY A 284 -1.60 -2.18 18.63
N ARG A 285 -2.42 -1.15 18.49
CA ARG A 285 -3.31 -0.86 17.36
C ARG A 285 -2.57 -0.22 16.18
N TRP A 286 -1.58 0.61 16.45
CA TRP A 286 -0.88 1.35 15.40
C TRP A 286 0.23 0.57 14.68
N HIS A 287 0.46 -0.69 15.06
CA HIS A 287 1.53 -1.52 14.51
C HIS A 287 1.08 -2.41 13.33
N THR A 288 -0.19 -2.34 12.93
CA THR A 288 -0.68 -3.03 11.72
C THR A 288 -1.14 -2.01 10.68
N ILE A 289 -0.43 -1.95 9.57
CA ILE A 289 -0.63 -1.03 8.45
C ILE A 289 -1.60 -1.67 7.45
N SER A 290 -2.62 -0.94 7.04
CA SER A 290 -3.63 -1.42 6.08
C SER A 290 -4.14 -0.33 5.14
N PRO A 291 -4.55 -0.66 3.89
CA PRO A 291 -5.10 0.33 2.96
C PRO A 291 -6.51 0.80 3.34
N TYR A 292 -7.18 0.04 4.20
CA TYR A 292 -8.55 0.29 4.63
C TYR A 292 -8.61 0.74 6.09
N PRO A 293 -9.63 1.52 6.47
CA PRO A 293 -9.80 2.00 7.83
C PRO A 293 -10.38 0.91 8.75
N PHE A 294 -9.65 -0.21 8.86
CA PHE A 294 -9.95 -1.24 9.85
C PHE A 294 -9.86 -0.64 11.26
N PRO A 295 -10.73 -1.04 12.19
CA PRO A 295 -10.56 -0.70 13.59
C PRO A 295 -9.16 -1.11 14.05
N ASP A 296 -8.54 -0.33 14.93
CA ASP A 296 -7.24 -0.63 15.54
C ASP A 296 -6.09 -0.95 14.56
N HIS A 297 -6.08 -0.32 13.40
CA HIS A 297 -4.98 -0.35 12.43
C HIS A 297 -4.42 1.05 12.18
N ALA A 298 -3.16 1.13 11.79
CA ALA A 298 -2.62 2.28 11.09
C ALA A 298 -3.18 2.30 9.66
N TRP A 299 -4.15 3.18 9.43
CA TRP A 299 -4.76 3.31 8.12
C TRP A 299 -3.90 4.18 7.20
N VAL A 300 -3.34 3.56 6.18
CA VAL A 300 -2.55 4.20 5.13
C VAL A 300 -3.23 3.92 3.80
N PRO A 301 -4.14 4.77 3.31
CA PRO A 301 -4.94 4.49 2.12
C PRO A 301 -4.07 4.40 0.87
N PHE A 302 -4.44 3.56 -0.10
CA PHE A 302 -3.89 3.68 -1.45
C PHE A 302 -4.36 4.98 -2.11
N THR A 303 -3.62 5.42 -3.12
CA THR A 303 -4.09 6.50 -3.99
C THR A 303 -4.23 6.04 -5.44
N HIS A 304 -5.16 6.68 -6.14
CA HIS A 304 -5.32 6.49 -7.57
C HIS A 304 -5.02 7.77 -8.32
N ALA A 305 -4.24 8.68 -7.74
CA ALA A 305 -3.99 10.01 -8.28
C ALA A 305 -3.62 10.01 -9.77
N ARG A 306 -2.75 9.09 -10.20
CA ARG A 306 -2.39 8.92 -11.62
C ARG A 306 -3.57 8.46 -12.47
N ALA A 307 -4.30 7.45 -12.01
CA ALA A 307 -5.50 6.98 -12.70
C ALA A 307 -6.64 8.00 -12.65
N CYS A 308 -6.66 8.93 -11.70
CA CYS A 308 -7.72 9.90 -11.50
C CYS A 308 -7.35 11.32 -11.98
N ASP A 309 -6.18 11.50 -12.58
CA ASP A 309 -5.72 12.80 -13.08
C ASP A 309 -6.60 13.24 -14.28
N PRO A 310 -7.42 14.31 -14.13
CA PRO A 310 -8.31 14.79 -15.19
C PRO A 310 -7.56 15.30 -16.43
N SER A 311 -6.25 15.56 -16.33
CA SER A 311 -5.41 15.93 -17.47
C SER A 311 -5.10 14.73 -18.38
N THR A 312 -5.21 13.50 -17.84
CA THR A 312 -4.88 12.26 -18.55
C THR A 312 -6.08 11.62 -19.24
N PHE A 313 -7.31 12.04 -18.91
CA PHE A 313 -8.51 11.51 -19.54
C PHE A 313 -9.58 12.57 -19.76
N THR A 314 -10.28 12.47 -20.89
CA THR A 314 -11.51 13.23 -21.09
C THR A 314 -12.67 12.32 -20.78
N ILE A 315 -13.62 12.75 -19.93
CA ILE A 315 -14.90 12.05 -19.80
C ILE A 315 -15.61 12.20 -21.15
N THR A 316 -15.48 11.19 -21.99
CA THR A 316 -15.98 11.18 -23.36
C THR A 316 -17.48 10.87 -23.39
N ARG A 317 -18.27 11.44 -22.48
CA ARG A 317 -19.73 11.40 -22.61
C ARG A 317 -20.26 12.75 -23.04
N LYS A 318 -20.55 12.87 -24.34
CA LYS A 318 -21.57 13.82 -24.80
C LYS A 318 -22.90 13.39 -24.19
N PRO A 319 -23.70 14.29 -23.60
CA PRO A 319 -25.02 13.96 -23.09
C PRO A 319 -25.89 13.48 -24.25
N LYS A 320 -26.02 12.16 -24.43
CA LYS A 320 -26.97 11.59 -25.39
C LYS A 320 -28.35 11.72 -24.75
N ARG A 321 -29.11 12.73 -25.21
CA ARG A 321 -30.50 12.97 -24.84
C ARG A 321 -31.29 11.66 -24.95
N LEU A 322 -31.99 11.29 -23.88
CA LEU A 322 -33.08 10.32 -23.90
C LEU A 322 -34.17 10.85 -24.85
N GLY A 323 -34.10 10.48 -26.12
CA GLY A 323 -35.13 10.76 -27.11
C GLY A 323 -35.27 9.56 -28.02
N THR A 324 -36.39 8.83 -27.92
CA THR A 324 -36.94 7.77 -28.80
C THR A 324 -36.02 6.68 -29.37
N GLN A 325 -34.71 6.73 -29.15
CA GLN A 325 -33.73 5.72 -29.55
C GLN A 325 -33.24 5.01 -28.29
N ILE A 326 -33.18 3.68 -28.37
CA ILE A 326 -32.60 2.84 -27.34
C ILE A 326 -31.15 3.31 -27.15
N ALA A 327 -30.79 3.66 -25.91
CA ALA A 327 -29.48 4.17 -25.62
C ALA A 327 -28.52 2.99 -25.40
N GLU A 328 -27.46 2.91 -26.21
CA GLU A 328 -26.39 1.93 -26.00
C GLU A 328 -25.67 2.23 -24.69
N ARG A 329 -25.42 1.18 -23.91
CA ARG A 329 -24.76 1.24 -22.61
C ARG A 329 -23.74 0.13 -22.46
N THR A 330 -22.64 0.43 -21.77
CA THR A 330 -21.61 -0.56 -21.45
C THR A 330 -21.58 -0.83 -19.95
N VAL A 331 -21.68 -2.10 -19.56
CA VAL A 331 -21.51 -2.56 -18.18
C VAL A 331 -20.20 -3.33 -18.10
N LEU A 332 -19.29 -2.88 -17.25
CA LEU A 332 -18.07 -3.62 -16.95
C LEU A 332 -18.32 -4.52 -15.74
N ILE A 333 -17.99 -5.81 -15.86
CA ILE A 333 -18.11 -6.78 -14.79
C ILE A 333 -16.80 -6.84 -14.00
N LEU A 334 -16.90 -6.69 -12.68
CA LEU A 334 -15.82 -6.97 -11.73
C LEU A 334 -15.96 -8.42 -11.23
N GLY A 335 -15.12 -9.29 -11.80
CA GLY A 335 -15.00 -10.72 -11.51
C GLY A 335 -14.25 -11.42 -12.64
N ASP A 336 -14.06 -12.75 -12.55
CA ASP A 336 -13.58 -13.52 -13.69
C ASP A 336 -14.73 -14.21 -14.46
N ALA A 337 -14.41 -14.71 -15.66
CA ALA A 337 -15.36 -15.42 -16.49
C ALA A 337 -15.87 -16.72 -15.85
N THR A 338 -15.06 -17.38 -15.05
CA THR A 338 -15.37 -18.64 -14.37
C THR A 338 -16.43 -18.42 -13.28
N ASP A 339 -16.26 -17.38 -12.47
CA ASP A 339 -17.18 -16.92 -11.42
C ASP A 339 -18.52 -16.55 -12.02
N LEU A 340 -18.50 -15.89 -13.17
CA LEU A 340 -19.71 -15.54 -13.91
C LEU A 340 -20.43 -16.79 -14.44
N GLU A 341 -19.70 -17.78 -14.97
CA GLU A 341 -20.26 -19.05 -15.46
C GLU A 341 -20.80 -19.92 -14.32
N ASN A 342 -20.20 -19.83 -13.14
CA ASN A 342 -20.64 -20.54 -11.93
C ASN A 342 -21.80 -19.83 -11.22
N ALA A 343 -22.03 -18.54 -11.49
CA ALA A 343 -23.12 -17.80 -10.88
C ALA A 343 -24.47 -18.25 -11.47
N GLU A 344 -25.38 -18.73 -10.61
CA GLU A 344 -26.77 -19.07 -10.99
C GLU A 344 -27.59 -17.79 -11.24
N VAL A 345 -27.27 -17.06 -12.31
CA VAL A 345 -27.84 -15.75 -12.63
C VAL A 345 -28.62 -15.80 -13.95
N ASP A 346 -29.87 -15.33 -13.94
CA ASP A 346 -30.67 -15.12 -15.15
C ASP A 346 -30.25 -13.82 -15.87
N TRP A 347 -29.06 -13.86 -16.48
CA TRP A 347 -28.51 -12.74 -17.25
C TRP A 347 -29.41 -12.31 -18.41
N ALA A 348 -30.17 -13.25 -19.00
CA ALA A 348 -31.13 -12.95 -20.07
C ALA A 348 -32.32 -12.13 -19.53
N GLY A 349 -32.80 -12.47 -18.33
CA GLY A 349 -33.81 -11.71 -17.60
C GLY A 349 -33.35 -10.28 -17.30
N VAL A 350 -32.13 -10.12 -16.76
CA VAL A 350 -31.53 -8.81 -16.48
C VAL A 350 -31.41 -7.97 -17.76
N TRP A 351 -30.85 -8.54 -18.83
CA TRP A 351 -30.71 -7.84 -20.11
C TRP A 351 -32.07 -7.40 -20.68
N ARG A 352 -33.07 -8.30 -20.67
CA ARG A 352 -34.42 -8.00 -21.16
C ARG A 352 -35.07 -6.87 -20.36
N PHE A 353 -34.92 -6.87 -19.03
CA PHE A 353 -35.44 -5.82 -18.16
C PHE A 353 -34.88 -4.43 -18.53
N LEU A 354 -33.58 -4.34 -18.83
CA LEU A 354 -32.91 -3.11 -19.26
C LEU A 354 -33.40 -2.68 -20.65
N HIS A 355 -33.49 -3.64 -21.58
CA HIS A 355 -33.95 -3.41 -22.94
C HIS A 355 -35.38 -2.88 -23.00
N ASP A 356 -36.30 -3.46 -22.21
CA ASP A 356 -37.70 -3.02 -22.13
C ASP A 356 -37.85 -1.59 -21.58
N ARG A 357 -36.82 -1.07 -20.90
CA ARG A 357 -36.72 0.32 -20.41
C ARG A 357 -35.90 1.23 -21.33
N GLY A 358 -35.57 0.77 -22.54
CA GLY A 358 -34.88 1.57 -23.55
C GLY A 358 -33.36 1.64 -23.39
N LEU A 359 -32.74 0.70 -22.67
CA LEU A 359 -31.29 0.58 -22.54
C LEU A 359 -30.79 -0.68 -23.25
N ASN A 360 -29.92 -0.54 -24.25
CA ASN A 360 -29.22 -1.68 -24.84
C ASN A 360 -27.87 -1.85 -24.15
N ALA A 361 -27.82 -2.69 -23.12
CA ALA A 361 -26.62 -2.94 -22.34
C ALA A 361 -25.75 -4.03 -22.98
N THR A 362 -24.45 -3.75 -23.12
CA THR A 362 -23.41 -4.72 -23.45
C THR A 362 -22.59 -5.00 -22.20
N PHE A 363 -22.47 -6.28 -21.82
CA PHE A 363 -21.68 -6.69 -20.68
C PHE A 363 -20.26 -7.01 -21.14
N THR A 364 -19.27 -6.45 -20.45
CA THR A 364 -17.84 -6.64 -20.74
C THR A 364 -17.16 -7.20 -19.51
N ILE A 365 -16.28 -8.19 -19.65
CA ILE A 365 -15.50 -8.75 -18.54
C ILE A 365 -14.02 -8.83 -18.92
N PRO A 366 -13.10 -8.43 -18.03
CA PRO A 366 -11.68 -8.68 -18.22
C PRO A 366 -11.43 -10.19 -18.21
N SER A 367 -11.02 -10.76 -19.34
CA SER A 367 -10.73 -12.19 -19.43
C SER A 367 -9.70 -12.48 -20.51
N SER A 368 -8.79 -13.40 -20.22
CA SER A 368 -7.89 -14.02 -21.19
C SER A 368 -8.48 -15.30 -21.81
N THR A 369 -9.60 -15.79 -21.29
CA THR A 369 -10.27 -17.00 -21.76
C THR A 369 -11.44 -16.69 -22.70
N PRO A 370 -11.69 -17.54 -23.72
CA PRO A 370 -12.88 -17.44 -24.55
C PRO A 370 -14.15 -17.61 -23.71
N LEU A 371 -15.13 -16.75 -23.95
CA LEU A 371 -16.40 -16.75 -23.22
C LEU A 371 -17.44 -17.61 -23.94
N SER A 372 -18.28 -18.32 -23.17
CA SER A 372 -19.34 -19.18 -23.69
C SER A 372 -20.59 -18.41 -24.15
N HIS A 373 -20.79 -17.17 -23.70
CA HIS A 373 -22.00 -16.37 -23.93
C HIS A 373 -21.80 -15.26 -24.97
N LYS A 374 -22.75 -15.15 -25.92
CA LYS A 374 -22.71 -14.13 -26.99
C LYS A 374 -23.02 -12.69 -26.55
N TRP A 375 -23.66 -12.53 -25.39
CA TRP A 375 -24.00 -11.23 -24.82
C TRP A 375 -22.88 -10.64 -23.94
N LEU A 376 -21.78 -11.39 -23.78
CA LEU A 376 -20.64 -11.04 -22.97
C LEU A 376 -19.42 -10.83 -23.88
N THR A 377 -18.76 -9.68 -23.72
CA THR A 377 -17.55 -9.33 -24.47
C THR A 377 -16.34 -9.51 -23.57
N ALA A 378 -15.33 -10.26 -24.04
CA ALA A 378 -14.06 -10.35 -23.34
C ALA A 378 -13.23 -9.11 -23.66
N PHE A 379 -12.69 -8.48 -22.63
CA PHE A 379 -11.67 -7.45 -22.77
C PHE A 379 -10.31 -8.01 -22.34
N PRO A 380 -9.24 -7.82 -23.13
CA PRO A 380 -7.90 -8.22 -22.73
C PRO A 380 -7.51 -7.53 -21.41
N ALA A 381 -7.03 -8.28 -20.43
CA ALA A 381 -6.62 -7.75 -19.13
C ALA A 381 -5.28 -6.99 -19.22
N ASP A 382 -5.27 -5.87 -19.94
CA ASP A 382 -4.16 -4.93 -19.98
C ASP A 382 -4.27 -3.93 -18.83
N PRO A 383 -3.35 -3.94 -17.85
CA PRO A 383 -3.39 -3.05 -16.69
C PRO A 383 -3.27 -1.56 -17.05
N GLU A 384 -2.64 -1.19 -18.16
CA GLU A 384 -2.56 0.22 -18.58
C GLU A 384 -3.89 0.70 -19.21
N ALA A 385 -4.58 -0.19 -19.93
CA ALA A 385 -5.86 0.11 -20.55
C ALA A 385 -7.06 -0.01 -19.58
N TYR A 386 -6.90 -0.72 -18.46
CA TYR A 386 -7.99 -0.99 -17.53
C TYR A 386 -8.61 0.27 -16.89
N PRO A 387 -7.85 1.29 -16.44
CA PRO A 387 -8.41 2.55 -15.97
C PRO A 387 -9.20 3.32 -17.04
N GLU A 388 -8.79 3.25 -18.30
CA GLU A 388 -9.52 3.85 -19.42
C GLU A 388 -10.85 3.14 -19.64
N LEU A 389 -10.85 1.81 -19.66
CA LEU A 389 -12.06 1.00 -19.77
C LEU A 389 -13.06 1.31 -18.64
N LEU A 390 -12.58 1.44 -17.40
CA LEU A 390 -13.40 1.84 -16.26
C LEU A 390 -14.06 3.20 -16.49
N GLY A 391 -13.36 4.15 -17.10
CA GLY A 391 -13.90 5.47 -17.45
C GLY A 391 -14.81 5.47 -18.69
N GLU A 392 -14.70 4.51 -19.58
CA GLU A 392 -15.61 4.37 -20.72
C GLU A 392 -16.91 3.64 -20.35
N ALA A 393 -16.87 2.73 -19.38
CA ALA A 393 -18.04 2.02 -18.89
C ALA A 393 -19.10 2.98 -18.32
N ASP A 394 -20.38 2.63 -18.51
CA ASP A 394 -21.50 3.39 -17.96
C ASP A 394 -21.90 2.92 -16.55
N ALA A 395 -21.56 1.68 -16.20
CA ALA A 395 -21.63 1.16 -14.84
C ALA A 395 -20.59 0.06 -14.64
N LEU A 396 -20.12 -0.08 -13.40
CA LEU A 396 -19.39 -1.23 -12.90
C LEU A 396 -20.37 -2.17 -12.19
N LEU A 397 -20.32 -3.46 -12.47
CA LEU A 397 -21.13 -4.48 -11.82
C LEU A 397 -20.21 -5.51 -11.18
N GLY A 398 -20.19 -5.61 -9.85
CA GLY A 398 -19.56 -6.76 -9.21
C GLY A 398 -20.50 -7.95 -9.12
N ILE A 399 -19.92 -9.14 -9.17
CA ILE A 399 -20.63 -10.42 -9.12
C ILE A 399 -20.29 -11.24 -7.87
N GLY A 400 -19.59 -10.62 -6.93
CA GLY A 400 -19.31 -11.19 -5.61
C GLY A 400 -17.84 -11.35 -5.28
N THR A 401 -16.95 -11.34 -6.27
CA THR A 401 -15.49 -11.45 -6.12
C THR A 401 -14.81 -10.64 -7.24
N PRO A 402 -13.59 -10.09 -7.07
CA PRO A 402 -12.79 -10.05 -5.83
C PRO A 402 -13.40 -9.15 -4.76
N HIS A 403 -13.01 -9.37 -3.50
CA HIS A 403 -13.40 -8.55 -2.35
C HIS A 403 -12.31 -7.53 -2.02
N LEU A 404 -12.68 -6.33 -1.58
CA LEU A 404 -11.71 -5.29 -1.19
C LEU A 404 -10.63 -5.03 -2.26
N ALA A 405 -11.00 -5.14 -3.54
CA ALA A 405 -10.21 -4.63 -4.64
C ALA A 405 -10.28 -3.10 -4.74
N THR A 406 -9.28 -2.50 -5.38
CA THR A 406 -9.16 -1.06 -5.65
C THR A 406 -10.03 -0.58 -6.81
N THR A 407 -10.44 -1.48 -7.70
CA THR A 407 -11.25 -1.19 -8.90
C THR A 407 -12.45 -0.25 -8.65
N PRO A 408 -13.29 -0.45 -7.60
CA PRO A 408 -14.43 0.44 -7.36
C PRO A 408 -14.02 1.89 -7.14
N TYR A 409 -12.86 2.11 -6.51
CA TYR A 409 -12.37 3.45 -6.22
C TYR A 409 -11.81 4.15 -7.46
N ILE A 410 -11.22 3.38 -8.39
CA ILE A 410 -10.85 3.89 -9.73
C ILE A 410 -12.10 4.22 -10.55
N ALA A 411 -13.12 3.35 -10.52
CA ALA A 411 -14.39 3.60 -11.23
C ALA A 411 -15.04 4.90 -10.76
N MET A 412 -15.10 5.10 -9.45
CA MET A 412 -15.64 6.31 -8.82
C MET A 412 -14.91 7.58 -9.25
N CYS A 413 -13.57 7.58 -9.26
CA CYS A 413 -12.82 8.75 -9.72
C CYS A 413 -12.91 9.00 -11.23
N ARG A 414 -13.37 8.01 -11.99
CA ARG A 414 -13.74 8.15 -13.41
C ARG A 414 -15.23 8.46 -13.60
N GLY A 415 -15.99 8.62 -12.51
CA GLY A 415 -17.42 8.93 -12.51
C GLY A 415 -18.28 7.77 -13.01
N THR A 416 -17.82 6.53 -12.85
CA THR A 416 -18.55 5.33 -13.22
C THR A 416 -19.25 4.77 -11.98
N PRO A 417 -20.60 4.79 -11.94
CA PRO A 417 -21.33 4.24 -10.81
C PRO A 417 -21.13 2.73 -10.71
N ALA A 418 -21.14 2.19 -9.50
CA ALA A 418 -20.94 0.77 -9.25
C ALA A 418 -22.12 0.12 -8.55
N VAL A 419 -22.43 -1.11 -8.96
CA VAL A 419 -23.49 -1.97 -8.43
C VAL A 419 -22.83 -3.22 -7.87
N PHE A 420 -23.02 -3.50 -6.59
CA PHE A 420 -22.37 -4.64 -5.93
C PHE A 420 -23.36 -5.53 -5.17
N PRO A 421 -23.04 -6.81 -4.96
CA PRO A 421 -23.89 -7.71 -4.20
C PRO A 421 -23.73 -7.54 -2.68
N THR A 422 -24.78 -7.95 -1.97
CA THR A 422 -24.80 -8.18 -0.52
C THR A 422 -25.27 -9.59 -0.26
N PHE A 423 -24.54 -10.37 0.52
CA PHE A 423 -24.81 -11.80 0.71
C PHE A 423 -25.66 -12.12 1.93
N ARG A 424 -25.72 -11.19 2.90
CA ARG A 424 -26.61 -11.27 4.05
C ARG A 424 -27.68 -10.18 3.98
N ASN A 425 -28.83 -10.48 4.58
CA ASN A 425 -29.97 -9.57 4.55
C ASN A 425 -29.71 -8.39 5.50
N ILE A 426 -29.16 -7.29 4.96
CA ILE A 426 -28.81 -6.07 5.73
C ILE A 426 -30.07 -5.29 6.15
N GLY A 427 -31.23 -5.59 5.57
CA GLY A 427 -32.48 -4.85 5.74
C GLY A 427 -33.07 -4.86 7.17
N SER A 428 -32.70 -5.81 8.03
CA SER A 428 -33.22 -5.90 9.41
C SER A 428 -32.21 -5.58 10.51
N LEU A 429 -30.91 -5.50 10.20
CA LEU A 429 -29.83 -5.35 11.20
C LEU A 429 -29.20 -3.95 11.23
N GLY A 430 -29.65 -3.03 10.37
CA GLY A 430 -28.97 -1.75 10.15
C GLY A 430 -27.74 -1.93 9.27
N PHE A 431 -27.23 -0.82 8.73
CA PHE A 431 -26.00 -0.84 7.94
C PHE A 431 -24.85 -1.34 8.85
N PRO A 432 -23.98 -2.26 8.38
CA PRO A 432 -22.86 -2.71 9.20
C PRO A 432 -21.89 -1.55 9.50
N MET A 433 -21.89 -1.09 10.75
CA MET A 433 -21.06 0.03 11.21
C MET A 433 -19.67 -0.40 11.71
N GLY A 434 -19.41 -1.71 11.74
CA GLY A 434 -18.22 -2.30 12.35
C GLY A 434 -17.33 -3.01 11.35
N TRP A 435 -17.09 -4.28 11.61
CA TRP A 435 -16.18 -5.13 10.86
C TRP A 435 -16.84 -5.83 9.69
N GLU A 436 -18.15 -5.97 9.77
CA GLU A 436 -19.00 -6.65 8.81
C GLU A 436 -18.93 -5.97 7.43
N ARG A 437 -18.54 -4.68 7.37
CA ARG A 437 -18.26 -3.97 6.10
C ARG A 437 -17.00 -4.46 5.38
N TYR A 438 -16.15 -5.21 6.05
CA TYR A 438 -14.98 -5.84 5.47
C TYR A 438 -15.15 -7.36 5.33
N ASP A 439 -16.25 -7.92 5.84
CA ASP A 439 -16.54 -9.35 5.74
C ASP A 439 -17.07 -9.69 4.33
N PRO A 440 -16.32 -10.48 3.52
CA PRO A 440 -16.75 -10.90 2.20
C PRO A 440 -18.02 -11.77 2.23
N SER A 441 -18.35 -12.41 3.36
CA SER A 441 -19.61 -13.13 3.55
C SER A 441 -20.83 -12.21 3.77
N TRP A 442 -20.62 -10.90 3.93
CA TRP A 442 -21.68 -9.91 4.02
C TRP A 442 -21.81 -9.11 2.73
N MET A 443 -20.69 -8.72 2.12
CA MET A 443 -20.68 -7.81 0.98
C MET A 443 -19.37 -7.88 0.20
N GLN A 444 -19.43 -7.61 -1.11
CA GLN A 444 -18.22 -7.60 -1.95
C GLN A 444 -17.27 -6.43 -1.59
N HIS A 445 -17.84 -5.22 -1.43
CA HIS A 445 -17.09 -4.00 -1.10
C HIS A 445 -17.85 -3.13 -0.08
N GLY A 446 -17.81 -3.51 1.19
CA GLY A 446 -18.60 -2.79 2.20
C GLY A 446 -18.15 -1.37 2.48
N GLN A 447 -16.84 -1.14 2.54
CA GLN A 447 -16.30 0.21 2.73
C GLN A 447 -16.71 1.16 1.60
N TYR A 448 -16.72 0.69 0.35
CA TYR A 448 -17.18 1.48 -0.79
C TYR A 448 -18.62 1.98 -0.61
N TYR A 449 -19.53 1.16 -0.09
CA TYR A 449 -20.90 1.59 0.15
C TYR A 449 -21.07 2.58 1.30
N VAL A 450 -20.18 2.54 2.30
CA VAL A 450 -20.17 3.53 3.38
C VAL A 450 -19.77 4.88 2.82
N ASP A 451 -18.77 4.88 1.96
CA ASP A 451 -18.19 6.09 1.38
C ASP A 451 -19.08 6.67 0.27
N GLU A 452 -19.74 5.81 -0.51
CA GLU A 452 -20.47 6.20 -1.72
C GLU A 452 -21.95 5.77 -1.70
N PRO A 453 -22.87 6.65 -1.27
CA PRO A 453 -24.28 6.46 -1.49
C PRO A 453 -24.67 6.70 -2.97
N GLU A 454 -25.95 6.54 -3.29
CA GLU A 454 -26.50 6.98 -4.57
C GLU A 454 -26.17 8.47 -4.82
N PRO A 455 -25.81 8.86 -6.05
CA PRO A 455 -25.95 8.11 -7.31
C PRO A 455 -24.70 7.32 -7.77
N GLN A 456 -23.66 7.16 -6.93
CA GLN A 456 -22.42 6.48 -7.32
C GLN A 456 -22.38 5.02 -6.87
N GLY A 457 -22.93 4.69 -5.70
CA GLY A 457 -22.99 3.33 -5.18
C GLY A 457 -24.40 2.76 -5.13
N PHE A 458 -24.57 1.55 -5.68
CA PHE A 458 -25.82 0.78 -5.67
C PHE A 458 -25.57 -0.64 -5.16
N LYS A 459 -26.59 -1.28 -4.59
CA LYS A 459 -26.45 -2.60 -3.97
C LYS A 459 -27.65 -3.50 -4.21
N TYR A 460 -27.41 -4.80 -4.34
CA TYR A 460 -28.47 -5.79 -4.49
C TYR A 460 -28.20 -7.04 -3.62
N PRO A 461 -29.22 -7.69 -3.05
CA PRO A 461 -29.08 -9.00 -2.42
C PRO A 461 -28.63 -10.04 -3.44
N ALA A 462 -27.58 -10.79 -3.13
CA ALA A 462 -27.15 -11.91 -3.96
C ALA A 462 -28.31 -12.92 -4.10
N GLY A 463 -28.63 -13.28 -5.35
CA GLY A 463 -29.78 -14.12 -5.68
C GLY A 463 -31.07 -13.35 -6.05
N ASP A 464 -31.15 -12.04 -5.78
CA ASP A 464 -32.29 -11.20 -6.19
C ASP A 464 -32.03 -10.53 -7.55
N MET A 465 -32.41 -11.23 -8.62
CA MET A 465 -32.15 -10.78 -9.99
C MET A 465 -33.05 -9.64 -10.44
N GLU A 466 -34.25 -9.52 -9.85
CA GLU A 466 -35.14 -8.39 -10.15
C GLU A 466 -34.57 -7.10 -9.57
N LEU A 467 -34.09 -7.16 -8.32
CA LEU A 467 -33.47 -6.01 -7.70
C LEU A 467 -32.12 -5.69 -8.36
N LEU A 468 -31.30 -6.67 -8.72
CA LEU A 468 -30.11 -6.44 -9.54
C LEU A 468 -30.43 -5.65 -10.82
N ALA A 469 -31.42 -6.10 -11.59
CA ALA A 469 -31.78 -5.44 -12.85
C ALA A 469 -32.27 -4.00 -12.61
N TYR A 470 -33.00 -3.76 -11.53
CA TYR A 470 -33.48 -2.43 -11.14
C TYR A 470 -32.34 -1.49 -10.71
N GLU A 471 -31.45 -1.96 -9.84
CA GLU A 471 -30.28 -1.20 -9.36
C GLU A 471 -29.32 -0.87 -10.50
N LEU A 472 -29.09 -1.83 -11.39
CA LEU A 472 -28.29 -1.61 -12.60
C LEU A 472 -28.94 -0.60 -13.55
N TRP A 473 -30.27 -0.64 -13.70
CA TRP A 473 -30.99 0.38 -14.47
C TRP A 473 -30.81 1.78 -13.88
N LYS A 474 -30.89 1.93 -12.54
CA LYS A 474 -30.64 3.21 -11.86
C LYS A 474 -29.22 3.70 -12.12
N ALA A 475 -28.21 2.84 -11.96
CA ALA A 475 -26.82 3.16 -12.22
C ALA A 475 -26.59 3.62 -13.67
N LEU A 476 -27.11 2.88 -14.66
CA LEU A 476 -26.95 3.23 -16.08
C LEU A 476 -27.70 4.51 -16.50
N SER A 477 -28.63 4.95 -15.66
CA SER A 477 -29.45 6.15 -15.85
C SER A 477 -28.97 7.34 -15.03
N SER A 478 -28.01 7.15 -14.11
CA SER A 478 -27.53 8.21 -13.24
C SER A 478 -26.57 9.16 -13.95
N GLU A 479 -26.42 10.37 -13.38
CA GLU A 479 -25.40 11.31 -13.85
C GLU A 479 -24.01 10.85 -13.40
N ARG A 480 -23.08 10.82 -14.35
CA ARG A 480 -21.69 10.45 -14.12
C ARG A 480 -20.93 11.66 -13.58
N SER A 481 -20.46 11.58 -12.34
CA SER A 481 -19.70 12.64 -11.69
C SER A 481 -18.43 12.04 -11.09
N PRO A 482 -17.25 12.30 -11.68
CA PRO A 482 -15.98 11.94 -11.07
C PRO A 482 -15.88 12.48 -9.66
N HIS A 483 -15.48 11.62 -8.74
CA HIS A 483 -15.18 12.00 -7.37
C HIS A 483 -14.06 11.12 -6.84
N THR A 484 -13.11 11.71 -6.13
CA THR A 484 -12.17 10.96 -5.29
C THR A 484 -12.40 11.46 -3.87
N PRO A 485 -12.88 10.61 -2.94
CA PRO A 485 -12.95 10.93 -1.54
C PRO A 485 -11.57 11.37 -1.07
N ARG A 486 -11.53 12.43 -0.26
CA ARG A 486 -10.26 13.05 0.18
C ARG A 486 -9.29 12.01 0.72
N GLN A 487 -9.79 11.01 1.44
CA GLN A 487 -8.99 9.96 2.04
C GLN A 487 -8.24 9.08 1.02
N PHE A 488 -8.74 8.89 -0.21
CA PHE A 488 -8.06 8.10 -1.25
C PHE A 488 -7.30 8.98 -2.26
N GLY A 489 -7.21 10.29 -1.99
CA GLY A 489 -6.35 11.23 -2.72
C GLY A 489 -4.94 11.32 -2.12
N PRO A 490 -3.98 11.95 -2.82
CA PRO A 490 -2.62 12.14 -2.31
C PRO A 490 -2.57 12.78 -0.92
N LEU A 491 -3.40 13.80 -0.69
CA LEU A 491 -3.46 14.48 0.60
C LEU A 491 -3.87 13.54 1.73
N GLY A 492 -4.88 12.69 1.51
CA GLY A 492 -5.33 11.71 2.51
C GLY A 492 -4.26 10.68 2.83
N LEU A 493 -3.58 10.16 1.80
CA LEU A 493 -2.42 9.28 1.95
C LEU A 493 -1.32 9.95 2.79
N TYR A 494 -0.94 11.19 2.46
CA TYR A 494 0.15 11.88 3.14
C TYR A 494 -0.19 12.23 4.59
N GLU A 495 -1.42 12.69 4.88
CA GLU A 495 -1.86 12.94 6.26
C GLU A 495 -1.84 11.65 7.11
N SER A 496 -2.30 10.54 6.55
CA SER A 496 -2.24 9.22 7.19
C SER A 496 -0.80 8.74 7.42
N LEU A 497 0.06 8.88 6.41
CA LEU A 497 1.47 8.49 6.51
C LEU A 497 2.22 9.35 7.52
N GLU A 498 2.00 10.66 7.54
CA GLU A 498 2.62 11.57 8.51
C GLU A 498 2.24 11.16 9.94
N ALA A 499 0.95 10.93 10.18
CA ALA A 499 0.45 10.49 11.48
C ALA A 499 1.06 9.15 11.92
N MET A 500 1.23 8.22 10.98
CA MET A 500 1.87 6.93 11.24
C MET A 500 3.37 7.10 11.53
N LEU A 501 4.13 7.78 10.68
CA LEU A 501 5.59 7.94 10.81
C LEU A 501 6.00 8.74 12.06
N HIS A 502 5.16 9.65 12.53
CA HIS A 502 5.44 10.46 13.72
C HIS A 502 4.79 9.93 15.00
N PHE A 503 4.14 8.77 14.95
CA PHE A 503 3.58 8.15 16.15
C PHE A 503 4.70 7.68 17.10
N ASP A 504 4.51 7.90 18.40
CA ASP A 504 5.48 7.51 19.44
C ASP A 504 5.37 6.02 19.80
N TYR A 505 5.82 5.16 18.87
CA TYR A 505 5.83 3.71 19.03
C TYR A 505 6.67 3.24 20.23
N GLU A 506 7.82 3.89 20.45
CA GLU A 506 8.71 3.57 21.57
C GLU A 506 8.07 3.95 22.92
N GLY A 507 7.38 5.09 22.98
CA GLY A 507 6.58 5.49 24.14
C GLY A 507 5.42 4.54 24.42
N GLU A 508 4.65 4.13 23.40
CA GLU A 508 3.58 3.14 23.55
C GLU A 508 4.13 1.80 24.07
N TYR A 509 5.23 1.34 23.49
CA TYR A 509 5.93 0.15 23.94
C TYR A 509 6.36 0.22 25.41
N ASN A 510 7.04 1.31 25.80
CA ASN A 510 7.52 1.50 27.15
C ASN A 510 6.37 1.56 28.16
N GLN A 511 5.25 2.20 27.79
CA GLN A 511 4.03 2.21 28.58
C GLN A 511 3.47 0.80 28.78
N GLN A 512 3.31 0.04 27.69
CA GLN A 512 2.79 -1.33 27.74
C GLN A 512 3.68 -2.26 28.56
N ARG A 513 5.01 -2.13 28.40
CA ARG A 513 6.00 -2.93 29.13
C ARG A 513 5.94 -2.64 30.63
N SER A 514 5.78 -1.36 31.01
CA SER A 514 5.61 -0.93 32.38
C SER A 514 4.34 -1.50 33.01
N VAL A 515 3.21 -1.46 32.29
CA VAL A 515 1.92 -2.01 32.76
C VAL A 515 1.98 -3.52 32.97
N ARG A 516 2.67 -4.26 32.08
CA ARG A 516 2.76 -5.73 32.15
C ARG A 516 3.84 -6.25 33.10
N GLY A 517 4.80 -5.40 33.49
CA GLY A 517 5.90 -5.78 34.39
C GLY A 517 6.89 -6.78 33.78
N GLY A 518 6.99 -6.86 32.46
CA GLY A 518 7.78 -7.87 31.75
C GLY A 518 7.76 -7.73 30.23
N PRO A 519 8.39 -8.66 29.49
CA PRO A 519 8.43 -8.64 28.02
C PRO A 519 7.03 -8.71 27.40
N ILE A 520 6.87 -8.06 26.25
CA ILE A 520 5.59 -8.03 25.52
C ILE A 520 5.60 -9.12 24.45
N GLY A 521 4.99 -10.27 24.76
CA GLY A 521 4.92 -11.41 23.84
C GLY A 521 3.64 -11.48 23.02
N LEU A 522 3.73 -12.17 21.86
CA LEU A 522 2.57 -12.59 21.08
C LEU A 522 1.61 -13.44 21.92
N ALA A 523 0.30 -13.30 21.69
CA ALA A 523 -0.71 -14.11 22.36
C ALA A 523 -0.51 -15.62 22.11
N GLU A 524 -0.86 -16.44 23.09
CA GLU A 524 -0.58 -17.90 23.06
C GLU A 524 -1.30 -18.63 21.93
N ASP A 525 -2.55 -18.29 21.69
CA ASP A 525 -3.39 -18.80 20.61
C ASP A 525 -2.78 -18.54 19.23
N LEU A 526 -2.31 -17.32 18.95
CA LEU A 526 -1.66 -16.98 17.68
C LEU A 526 -0.36 -17.78 17.48
N ARG A 527 0.41 -17.95 18.55
CA ARG A 527 1.60 -18.80 18.52
C ARG A 527 1.23 -20.22 18.13
N VAL A 528 0.29 -20.84 18.84
CA VAL A 528 -0.17 -22.21 18.57
C VAL A 528 -0.76 -22.36 17.16
N ASN A 529 -1.50 -21.38 16.66
CA ASN A 529 -2.10 -21.43 15.33
C ASN A 529 -1.04 -21.38 14.23
N CYS A 530 -0.02 -20.52 14.35
CA CYS A 530 1.08 -20.47 13.39
C CYS A 530 1.77 -21.84 13.23
N TRP A 531 1.91 -22.57 14.33
CA TRP A 531 2.46 -23.93 14.35
C TRP A 531 1.55 -24.96 13.70
N LYS A 532 0.26 -24.97 14.08
CA LYS A 532 -0.72 -25.94 13.56
C LYS A 532 -0.86 -25.86 12.05
N GLN A 533 -0.74 -24.65 11.51
CA GLN A 533 -0.88 -24.37 10.08
C GLN A 533 0.44 -24.61 9.31
N GLY A 534 1.53 -24.87 10.02
CA GLY A 534 2.83 -25.16 9.44
C GLY A 534 3.49 -23.96 8.78
N TRP A 535 3.13 -22.74 9.18
CA TRP A 535 3.85 -21.53 8.80
C TRP A 535 5.11 -21.40 9.67
N CYS A 536 4.97 -21.46 10.99
CA CYS A 536 6.10 -21.47 11.91
C CYS A 536 6.85 -22.83 11.90
N ARG A 537 8.20 -22.79 11.89
CA ARG A 537 9.08 -23.98 11.74
C ARG A 537 9.75 -24.42 13.03
N LYS A 538 9.76 -25.74 13.28
CA LYS A 538 10.18 -26.37 14.56
C LYS A 538 11.65 -26.16 14.88
N ASP A 539 12.46 -25.99 13.85
CA ASP A 539 13.89 -25.74 13.95
C ASP A 539 14.22 -24.27 14.28
N GLY A 540 13.23 -23.37 14.25
CA GLY A 540 13.48 -21.96 14.49
C GLY A 540 14.29 -21.27 13.40
N GLN A 541 14.41 -21.89 12.23
CA GLN A 541 15.05 -21.24 11.09
C GLN A 541 14.10 -20.21 10.50
N LEU A 542 14.64 -19.03 10.25
CA LEU A 542 13.96 -17.99 9.50
C LEU A 542 14.08 -18.33 8.01
N GLY A 543 13.04 -18.95 7.45
CA GLY A 543 12.86 -19.00 5.99
C GLY A 543 12.58 -20.38 5.38
N GLY A 544 11.52 -20.41 4.58
CA GLY A 544 11.57 -20.87 3.19
C GLY A 544 10.35 -20.34 2.47
N THR A 545 10.52 -19.93 1.21
CA THR A 545 9.42 -19.67 0.29
C THR A 545 8.56 -20.93 0.24
N ARG A 546 7.32 -20.87 0.73
CA ARG A 546 6.30 -21.80 0.27
C ARG A 546 5.72 -21.30 -1.03
#